data_AF-A0A7R9KEC6-F1
#
_entry.id   AF-A0A7R9KEC6-F1
#
_cell.length_a   1.000
_cell.length_b   1.000
_cell.length_c   1.000
_cell.angle_alpha   90.00
_cell.angle_beta   90.00
_cell.angle_gamma   90.00
#
_symmetry.space_group_name_H-M   'P 1'
#
loop_
_entity.id
_entity.type
_entity.pdbx_description
1 polymer ?
#
loop_
_entity_poly.entity_id
_entity_poly.type
_entity_poly.pdbx_seq_one_letter_code
_entity_poly.pdbx_strand_id
1 'polypeptide(L)'
;MRSLDYSNYFSVIPGYVREFKLDKIDVDKFLDKISTGMASNMSKEDMAKYCSEMAASMFTEHPQYIQLAAVILTSYHSSVTINSFSEKIKLIQKRKDIINDDIFQIIMDNSETIDQMIDYSRDYTINYSDMAVISKLSGGLGLHMHNVRSRGSKLIQSGGASKGLEEHRAREIFQALWINDLFMERVENGDEWSLFDPNTAPGLDESRKIVSAQSLWKAIISSQIETGTPYMVYKDSANRIDTTVYPLDNCQKSNLDHRPVGLDQFKLLGLDSTKGRYFKVWCQKFLTSVLYAHCIYITNLWEL
;
A
#
# COMPACT_ATOMS: atom_id res chain seq x y z
N MET A 1 9.81 -21.27 -19.48
CA MET A 1 9.86 -20.45 -20.72
C MET A 1 11.30 -20.06 -21.04
N ARG A 2 11.63 -19.79 -22.31
CA ARG A 2 12.98 -19.36 -22.71
C ARG A 2 13.19 -17.89 -22.34
N SER A 3 14.29 -17.55 -21.69
CA SER A 3 14.62 -16.15 -21.36
C SER A 3 14.88 -15.32 -22.61
N LEU A 4 14.37 -14.10 -22.62
CA LEU A 4 14.57 -13.12 -23.69
C LEU A 4 16.02 -12.60 -23.70
N ASP A 5 16.59 -12.49 -24.90
CA ASP A 5 17.95 -12.00 -25.16
C ASP A 5 18.04 -11.37 -26.56
N TYR A 6 19.08 -10.58 -26.83
CA TYR A 6 19.27 -9.84 -28.08
C TYR A 6 19.31 -10.77 -29.30
N SER A 7 19.85 -11.97 -29.11
CA SER A 7 19.93 -12.98 -30.16
C SER A 7 18.60 -13.66 -30.49
N ASN A 8 17.59 -13.60 -29.60
CA ASN A 8 16.42 -14.46 -29.68
C ASN A 8 15.06 -13.75 -29.59
N TYR A 9 15.01 -12.45 -29.29
CA TYR A 9 13.75 -11.74 -29.02
C TYR A 9 12.73 -11.80 -30.17
N PHE A 10 13.21 -11.76 -31.42
CA PHE A 10 12.38 -11.94 -32.62
C PHE A 10 11.64 -13.28 -32.65
N SER A 11 12.15 -14.31 -31.96
CA SER A 11 11.52 -15.63 -31.87
C SER A 11 10.74 -15.84 -30.57
N VAL A 12 11.24 -15.27 -29.46
CA VAL A 12 10.69 -15.47 -28.12
C VAL A 12 9.41 -14.67 -27.91
N ILE A 13 9.35 -13.41 -28.35
CA ILE A 13 8.17 -12.55 -28.18
C ILE A 13 6.95 -13.12 -28.92
N PRO A 14 7.02 -13.52 -30.20
CA PRO A 14 5.89 -14.22 -30.84
C PRO A 14 5.53 -15.53 -30.15
N GLY A 15 6.50 -16.20 -29.53
CA GLY A 15 6.28 -17.39 -28.70
C GLY A 15 5.35 -17.10 -27.53
N TYR A 16 5.64 -16.04 -26.76
CA TYR A 16 4.79 -15.60 -25.65
C TYR A 16 3.38 -15.23 -26.11
N VAL A 17 3.26 -14.51 -27.22
CA VAL A 17 1.95 -14.11 -27.76
C VAL A 17 1.08 -15.32 -28.07
N ARG A 18 1.67 -16.37 -28.67
CA ARG A 18 0.95 -17.64 -28.94
C ARG A 18 0.62 -18.42 -27.67
N GLU A 19 1.58 -18.55 -26.76
CA GLU A 19 1.43 -19.33 -25.53
C GLU A 19 0.32 -18.76 -24.62
N PHE A 20 0.26 -17.43 -24.51
CA PHE A 20 -0.72 -16.72 -23.68
C PHE A 20 -1.98 -16.28 -24.44
N LYS A 21 -2.15 -16.70 -25.69
CA LYS A 21 -3.33 -16.38 -26.53
C LYS A 21 -3.61 -14.87 -26.63
N LEU A 22 -2.57 -14.09 -26.87
CA LEU A 22 -2.64 -12.63 -26.97
C LEU A 22 -2.94 -12.17 -28.41
N ASP A 23 -4.04 -12.68 -28.96
CA ASP A 23 -4.37 -12.60 -30.40
C ASP A 23 -4.61 -11.19 -30.95
N LYS A 24 -4.73 -10.18 -30.09
CA LYS A 24 -4.95 -8.77 -30.47
C LYS A 24 -3.66 -7.95 -30.49
N ILE A 25 -2.51 -8.58 -30.22
CA ILE A 25 -1.21 -7.95 -30.30
C ILE A 25 -0.70 -7.98 -31.75
N ASP A 26 -0.33 -6.82 -32.25
CA ASP A 26 0.40 -6.67 -33.51
C ASP A 26 1.89 -6.89 -33.22
N VAL A 27 2.35 -8.12 -33.46
CA VAL A 27 3.70 -8.55 -33.11
C VAL A 27 4.74 -7.83 -33.95
N ASP A 28 4.48 -7.64 -35.24
CA ASP A 28 5.42 -7.01 -36.16
C ASP A 28 5.61 -5.54 -35.78
N LYS A 29 4.51 -4.82 -35.54
CA LYS A 29 4.57 -3.43 -35.04
C LYS A 29 5.33 -3.31 -33.73
N PHE A 30 5.12 -4.25 -32.81
CA PHE A 30 5.83 -4.25 -31.52
C PHE A 30 7.33 -4.53 -31.69
N LEU A 31 7.70 -5.50 -32.51
CA LEU A 31 9.10 -5.84 -32.81
C LEU A 31 9.82 -4.66 -33.49
N ASP A 32 9.17 -4.00 -34.44
CA ASP A 32 9.70 -2.80 -35.09
C ASP A 32 9.96 -1.69 -34.06
N LYS A 33 9.00 -1.44 -33.17
CA LYS A 33 9.11 -0.41 -32.15
C LYS A 33 10.29 -0.66 -31.20
N ILE A 34 10.45 -1.88 -30.69
CA ILE A 34 11.56 -2.18 -29.76
C ILE A 34 12.92 -2.23 -30.47
N SER A 35 12.97 -2.62 -31.75
CA SER A 35 14.22 -2.71 -32.49
C SER A 35 14.96 -1.37 -32.58
N THR A 36 14.21 -0.25 -32.63
CA THR A 36 14.76 1.11 -32.69
C THR A 36 15.52 1.56 -31.44
N GLY A 37 15.20 1.01 -30.26
CA GLY A 37 15.84 1.39 -29.00
C GLY A 37 16.77 0.32 -28.40
N MET A 38 16.87 -0.86 -29.03
CA MET A 38 17.72 -1.95 -28.53
C MET A 38 19.17 -1.81 -28.97
N ALA A 39 20.08 -1.76 -27.99
CA ALA A 39 21.52 -1.85 -28.22
C ALA A 39 21.99 -3.31 -28.14
N SER A 40 22.95 -3.71 -28.98
CA SER A 40 23.48 -5.08 -29.04
C SER A 40 24.24 -5.51 -27.79
N ASN A 41 24.67 -4.57 -26.96
CA ASN A 41 25.38 -4.80 -25.70
C ASN A 41 24.49 -4.71 -24.45
N MET A 42 23.16 -4.59 -24.63
CA MET A 42 22.21 -4.50 -23.52
C MET A 42 22.18 -5.80 -22.72
N SER A 43 22.13 -5.69 -21.39
CA SER A 43 22.01 -6.86 -20.53
C SER A 43 20.63 -7.52 -20.69
N LYS A 44 20.51 -8.81 -20.35
CA LYS A 44 19.21 -9.51 -20.34
C LYS A 44 18.18 -8.82 -19.45
N GLU A 45 18.64 -8.21 -18.36
CA GLU A 45 17.80 -7.45 -17.43
C GLU A 45 17.24 -6.19 -18.08
N ASP A 46 18.13 -5.35 -18.62
CA ASP A 46 17.76 -4.09 -19.24
C ASP A 46 16.87 -4.32 -20.47
N MET A 47 17.13 -5.39 -21.21
CA MET A 47 16.32 -5.77 -22.35
C MET A 47 14.92 -6.23 -21.95
N ALA A 48 14.80 -7.05 -20.90
CA ALA A 48 13.50 -7.46 -20.39
C ALA A 48 12.69 -6.26 -19.87
N LYS A 49 13.34 -5.35 -19.13
CA LYS A 49 12.72 -4.10 -18.65
C LYS A 49 12.26 -3.23 -19.81
N TYR A 50 13.15 -2.96 -20.77
CA TYR A 50 12.85 -2.13 -21.94
C TYR A 50 11.68 -2.70 -22.76
N CYS A 51 11.71 -4.00 -23.10
CA CYS A 51 10.61 -4.67 -23.79
C CYS A 51 9.30 -4.57 -23.02
N SER A 52 9.35 -4.79 -21.71
CA SER A 52 8.18 -4.74 -20.84
C SER A 52 7.59 -3.32 -20.78
N GLU A 53 8.42 -2.29 -20.63
CA GLU A 53 8.01 -0.89 -20.62
C GLU A 53 7.42 -0.46 -21.97
N MET A 54 8.04 -0.88 -23.07
CA MET A 54 7.52 -0.61 -24.41
C MET A 54 6.17 -1.26 -24.63
N ALA A 55 5.99 -2.52 -24.18
CA ALA A 55 4.68 -3.18 -24.23
C ALA A 55 3.67 -2.44 -23.35
N ALA A 56 4.00 -2.10 -22.11
CA ALA A 56 3.10 -1.34 -21.23
C ALA A 56 2.69 0.01 -21.82
N SER A 57 3.59 0.70 -22.54
CA SER A 57 3.29 1.97 -23.22
C SER A 57 2.24 1.83 -24.34
N MET A 58 2.08 0.63 -24.91
CA MET A 58 1.12 0.31 -25.96
C MET A 58 -0.24 -0.16 -25.41
N PHE A 59 -0.45 -0.05 -24.09
CA PHE A 59 -1.75 -0.29 -23.47
C PHE A 59 -2.88 0.54 -24.10
N THR A 60 -2.58 1.76 -24.53
CA THR A 60 -3.54 2.65 -25.20
C THR A 60 -4.06 2.09 -26.52
N GLU A 61 -3.31 1.16 -27.14
CA GLU A 61 -3.75 0.46 -28.35
C GLU A 61 -4.62 -0.75 -28.02
N HIS A 62 -4.16 -1.60 -27.10
CA HIS A 62 -4.95 -2.74 -26.63
C HIS A 62 -4.52 -3.23 -25.23
N PRO A 63 -5.47 -3.63 -24.35
CA PRO A 63 -5.15 -4.12 -22.99
C PRO A 63 -4.21 -5.33 -22.93
N GLN A 64 -4.19 -6.18 -23.97
CA GLN A 64 -3.30 -7.36 -24.01
C GLN A 64 -1.81 -6.99 -24.00
N TYR A 65 -1.44 -5.78 -24.40
CA TYR A 65 -0.06 -5.32 -24.29
C TYR A 65 0.43 -5.22 -22.83
N ILE A 66 -0.45 -4.93 -21.87
CA ILE A 66 -0.12 -5.01 -20.43
C ILE A 66 0.13 -6.46 -20.00
N GLN A 67 -0.61 -7.42 -20.56
CA GLN A 67 -0.40 -8.84 -20.28
C GLN A 67 0.93 -9.30 -20.86
N LEU A 68 1.27 -8.87 -22.08
CA LEU A 68 2.58 -9.16 -22.69
C LEU A 68 3.73 -8.57 -21.86
N ALA A 69 3.61 -7.32 -21.40
CA ALA A 69 4.59 -6.71 -20.51
C ALA A 69 4.85 -7.57 -19.27
N ALA A 70 3.78 -7.98 -18.59
CA ALA A 70 3.88 -8.85 -17.42
C ALA A 70 4.54 -10.21 -17.72
N VAL A 71 4.19 -10.85 -18.84
CA VAL A 71 4.77 -12.13 -19.27
C VAL A 71 6.28 -12.02 -19.53
N ILE A 72 6.72 -10.94 -20.20
CA ILE A 72 8.13 -10.69 -20.49
C ILE A 72 8.92 -10.57 -19.19
N LEU A 73 8.44 -9.74 -18.26
CA LEU A 73 9.12 -9.50 -16.99
C LEU A 73 9.12 -10.75 -16.10
N THR A 74 8.00 -11.47 -16.02
CA THR A 74 7.88 -12.74 -15.26
C THR A 74 8.85 -13.78 -15.79
N SER A 75 8.94 -13.93 -17.12
CA SER A 75 9.84 -14.90 -17.74
C SER A 75 11.30 -14.57 -17.49
N TYR A 76 11.65 -13.28 -17.47
CA TYR A 76 12.98 -12.85 -17.07
C TYR A 76 13.27 -13.21 -15.61
N HIS A 77 12.40 -12.85 -14.68
CA HIS A 77 12.58 -13.16 -13.26
C HIS A 77 12.67 -14.67 -13.00
N SER A 78 11.81 -15.47 -13.61
CA SER A 78 11.88 -16.94 -13.51
C SER A 78 13.21 -17.48 -14.05
N SER A 79 13.81 -16.85 -15.08
CA SER A 79 15.08 -17.31 -15.64
C SER A 79 16.32 -17.01 -14.79
N VAL A 80 16.24 -16.01 -13.91
CA VAL A 80 17.35 -15.59 -13.03
C VAL A 80 17.14 -16.03 -11.58
N THR A 81 16.04 -16.72 -11.28
CA THR A 81 15.70 -17.22 -9.94
C THR A 81 15.64 -18.75 -9.91
N ILE A 82 15.76 -19.30 -8.71
CA ILE A 82 15.70 -20.74 -8.48
C ILE A 82 14.23 -21.17 -8.42
N ASN A 83 13.89 -22.24 -9.14
CA ASN A 83 12.54 -22.82 -9.20
C ASN A 83 12.27 -23.84 -8.07
N SER A 84 12.65 -23.47 -6.83
CA SER A 84 12.31 -24.19 -5.59
C SER A 84 12.25 -23.17 -4.46
N PHE A 85 11.16 -23.17 -3.71
CA PHE A 85 10.97 -22.25 -2.59
C PHE A 85 11.92 -22.60 -1.46
N SER A 86 12.03 -23.88 -1.11
CA SER A 86 12.92 -24.34 -0.03
C SER A 86 14.39 -23.96 -0.30
N GLU A 87 14.89 -24.16 -1.52
CA GLU A 87 16.25 -23.76 -1.89
C GLU A 87 16.45 -22.23 -1.89
N LYS A 88 15.43 -21.45 -2.25
CA LYS A 88 15.46 -19.98 -2.13
C LYS A 88 15.56 -19.54 -0.66
N ILE A 89 14.73 -20.11 0.22
CA ILE A 89 14.76 -19.84 1.67
C ILE A 89 16.13 -20.19 2.25
N LYS A 90 16.68 -21.36 1.90
CA LYS A 90 18.03 -21.79 2.29
C LYS A 90 19.12 -20.83 1.84
N LEU A 91 19.03 -20.33 0.60
CA LEU A 91 19.99 -19.35 0.08
C LEU A 91 19.86 -18.01 0.79
N ILE A 92 18.65 -17.55 1.07
CA ILE A 92 18.38 -16.30 1.81
C ILE A 92 18.93 -16.41 3.22
N GLN A 93 18.63 -17.49 3.94
CA GLN A 93 19.11 -17.68 5.31
C GLN A 93 20.64 -17.72 5.35
N LYS A 94 21.27 -18.50 4.47
CA LYS A 94 22.73 -18.58 4.38
C LYS A 94 23.40 -17.23 4.09
N ARG A 95 22.75 -16.35 3.33
CA ARG A 95 23.34 -15.07 2.89
C ARG A 95 23.01 -13.89 3.77
N LYS A 96 21.80 -13.86 4.34
CA LYS A 96 21.24 -12.69 5.00
C LYS A 96 20.81 -12.94 6.44
N ASP A 97 20.55 -14.20 6.80
CA ASP A 97 20.17 -14.60 8.16
C ASP A 97 18.97 -13.79 8.71
N ILE A 98 17.90 -13.72 7.91
CA ILE A 98 16.72 -12.89 8.21
C ILE A 98 15.46 -13.70 8.53
N ILE A 99 15.48 -15.01 8.35
CA ILE A 99 14.35 -15.89 8.63
C ILE A 99 14.53 -16.42 10.05
N ASN A 100 13.48 -16.38 10.86
CA ASN A 100 13.49 -16.97 12.20
C ASN A 100 13.85 -18.47 12.12
N ASP A 101 14.72 -18.94 13.01
CA ASP A 101 15.27 -20.31 12.96
C ASP A 101 14.21 -21.41 13.10
N ASP A 102 13.18 -21.19 13.92
CA ASP A 102 12.09 -22.16 14.10
C ASP A 102 11.26 -22.27 12.80
N ILE A 103 10.95 -21.13 12.17
CA ILE A 103 10.27 -21.09 10.87
C ILE A 103 11.15 -21.73 9.79
N PHE A 104 12.44 -21.44 9.79
CA PHE A 104 13.39 -22.01 8.85
C PHE A 104 13.40 -23.54 8.95
N GLN A 105 13.47 -24.08 10.16
CA GLN A 105 13.46 -25.52 10.40
C GLN A 105 12.14 -26.16 9.93
N ILE A 106 10.98 -25.56 10.25
CA ILE A 106 9.67 -26.03 9.78
C ILE A 106 9.62 -26.08 8.24
N ILE A 107 10.14 -25.05 7.56
CA ILE A 107 10.18 -25.02 6.09
C ILE A 107 11.11 -26.12 5.55
N MET A 108 12.27 -26.35 6.17
CA MET A 108 13.20 -27.40 5.74
C MET A 108 12.62 -28.81 5.94
N ASP A 109 12.00 -29.06 7.09
CA ASP A 109 11.40 -30.35 7.44
C ASP A 109 10.23 -30.73 6.51
N ASN A 110 9.52 -29.73 5.98
CA ASN A 110 8.36 -29.92 5.10
C ASN A 110 8.66 -29.51 3.64
N SER A 111 9.94 -29.35 3.29
CA SER A 111 10.40 -28.75 2.03
C SER A 111 9.80 -29.40 0.78
N GLU A 112 9.78 -30.73 0.72
CA GLU A 112 9.21 -31.48 -0.42
C GLU A 112 7.72 -31.19 -0.60
N THR A 113 6.96 -31.20 0.48
CA THR A 113 5.50 -30.96 0.44
C THR A 113 5.20 -29.52 0.05
N ILE A 114 5.92 -28.55 0.62
CA ILE A 114 5.74 -27.13 0.31
C ILE A 114 6.10 -26.84 -1.15
N ASP A 115 7.23 -27.35 -1.65
CA ASP A 115 7.64 -27.12 -3.03
C ASP A 115 6.64 -27.72 -4.04
N GLN A 116 6.01 -28.86 -3.72
CA GLN A 116 4.96 -29.46 -4.54
C GLN A 116 3.65 -28.66 -4.54
N MET A 117 3.34 -27.94 -3.45
CA MET A 117 2.14 -27.10 -3.36
C MET A 117 2.25 -25.79 -4.15
N ILE A 118 3.47 -25.35 -4.48
CA ILE A 118 3.71 -24.08 -5.15
C ILE A 118 3.56 -24.21 -6.66
N ASP A 119 2.58 -23.48 -7.20
CA ASP A 119 2.31 -23.42 -8.63
C ASP A 119 2.89 -22.13 -9.24
N TYR A 120 4.09 -22.23 -9.80
CA TYR A 120 4.81 -21.12 -10.45
C TYR A 120 4.11 -20.59 -11.72
N SER A 121 3.15 -21.33 -12.29
CA SER A 121 2.41 -20.82 -13.45
C SER A 121 1.52 -19.62 -13.10
N ARG A 122 1.18 -19.47 -11.81
CA ARG A 122 0.35 -18.37 -11.31
C ARG A 122 1.03 -17.01 -11.38
N ASP A 123 2.36 -16.95 -11.43
CA ASP A 123 3.09 -15.69 -11.57
C ASP A 123 2.69 -14.94 -12.87
N TYR A 124 2.33 -15.69 -13.92
CA TYR A 124 1.86 -15.15 -15.19
C TYR A 124 0.43 -14.59 -15.16
N THR A 125 -0.28 -14.77 -14.05
CA THR A 125 -1.60 -14.15 -13.84
C THR A 125 -1.49 -12.74 -13.27
N ILE A 126 -0.32 -12.37 -12.76
CA ILE A 126 -0.06 -11.04 -12.20
C ILE A 126 0.12 -10.07 -13.36
N ASN A 127 -0.65 -8.99 -13.34
CA ASN A 127 -0.58 -7.88 -14.29
C ASN A 127 0.61 -6.96 -13.99
N TYR A 128 1.10 -6.27 -15.02
CA TYR A 128 2.29 -5.40 -14.93
C TYR A 128 2.17 -4.31 -13.85
N SER A 129 0.98 -3.72 -13.71
CA SER A 129 0.70 -2.73 -12.65
C SER A 129 0.84 -3.32 -11.25
N ASP A 130 0.39 -4.56 -11.05
CA ASP A 130 0.40 -5.22 -9.75
C ASP A 130 1.83 -5.65 -9.37
N MET A 131 2.68 -6.04 -10.34
CA MET A 131 4.10 -6.28 -10.09
C MET A 131 4.84 -5.05 -9.56
N ALA A 132 4.56 -3.87 -10.15
CA ALA A 132 5.14 -2.61 -9.68
C ALA A 132 4.68 -2.26 -8.24
N VAL A 133 3.46 -2.66 -7.88
CA VAL A 133 2.86 -2.46 -6.56
C VAL A 133 3.46 -3.41 -5.52
N ILE A 134 3.68 -4.70 -5.86
CA ILE A 134 4.37 -5.68 -4.99
C ILE A 134 5.75 -5.17 -4.57
N SER A 135 6.45 -4.47 -5.47
CA SER A 135 7.76 -3.85 -5.18
C SER A 135 7.67 -2.59 -4.28
N LYS A 136 6.52 -1.89 -4.27
CA LYS A 136 6.35 -0.59 -3.59
C LYS A 136 5.68 -0.67 -2.22
N LEU A 137 4.82 -1.66 -1.95
CA LEU A 137 3.93 -1.66 -0.77
C LEU A 137 4.56 -2.23 0.52
N SER A 138 5.72 -1.72 0.92
CA SER A 138 6.36 -2.05 2.22
C SER A 138 5.75 -1.28 3.41
N GLY A 139 4.42 -1.11 3.44
CA GLY A 139 3.67 -0.52 4.56
C GLY A 139 3.55 1.01 4.53
N GLY A 140 2.42 1.52 5.05
CA GLY A 140 2.15 2.94 5.25
C GLY A 140 1.92 3.26 6.73
N LEU A 141 2.53 4.34 7.22
CA LEU A 141 2.46 4.74 8.64
C LEU A 141 1.50 5.91 8.83
N GLY A 142 0.47 5.73 9.68
CA GLY A 142 -0.38 6.83 10.15
C GLY A 142 0.10 7.37 11.48
N LEU A 143 0.39 8.67 11.57
CA LEU A 143 0.87 9.33 12.79
C LEU A 143 -0.16 10.35 13.31
N HIS A 144 -0.54 10.22 14.59
CA HIS A 144 -1.41 11.18 15.29
C HIS A 144 -0.55 12.18 16.06
N MET A 145 -0.72 13.47 15.77
CA MET A 145 0.12 14.53 16.33
C MET A 145 -0.63 15.51 17.26
N HIS A 146 -1.84 15.16 17.72
CA HIS A 146 -2.68 16.05 18.54
C HIS A 146 -2.06 16.43 19.90
N ASN A 147 -1.09 15.65 20.41
CA ASN A 147 -0.37 15.92 21.66
C ASN A 147 0.93 16.74 21.47
N VAL A 148 1.19 17.21 20.25
CA VAL A 148 2.33 18.09 19.99
C VAL A 148 1.94 19.54 20.31
N ARG A 149 2.71 20.16 21.22
CA ARG A 149 2.50 21.56 21.65
C ARG A 149 2.47 22.53 20.47
N SER A 150 1.65 23.56 20.57
CA SER A 150 1.51 24.56 19.50
C SER A 150 2.73 25.50 19.40
N ARG A 151 2.72 26.39 18.41
CA ARG A 151 3.74 27.43 18.27
C ARG A 151 3.54 28.49 19.37
N GLY A 152 4.63 28.89 20.02
CA GLY A 152 4.61 29.87 21.11
C GLY A 152 4.55 29.24 22.51
N SER A 153 4.28 27.94 22.62
CA SER A 153 4.23 27.24 23.91
C SER A 153 5.59 27.25 24.62
N LYS A 154 5.58 27.52 25.93
CA LYS A 154 6.80 27.62 26.75
C LYS A 154 7.57 26.29 26.81
N LEU A 155 8.89 26.36 26.67
CA LEU A 155 9.82 25.25 26.84
C LEU A 155 10.46 25.35 28.23
N ILE A 156 10.20 24.36 29.09
CA ILE A 156 10.66 24.37 30.49
C ILE A 156 12.20 24.36 30.55
N GLN A 157 12.83 23.55 29.70
CA GLN A 157 14.25 23.25 29.80
C GLN A 157 15.14 24.32 29.14
N SER A 158 14.70 24.92 28.04
CA SER A 158 15.47 25.94 27.32
C SER A 158 15.06 27.38 27.66
N GLY A 159 14.00 27.57 28.44
CA GLY A 159 13.45 28.90 28.76
C GLY A 159 12.84 29.65 27.57
N GLY A 160 12.88 29.06 26.36
CA GLY A 160 12.35 29.63 25.12
C GLY A 160 10.91 29.22 24.82
N ALA A 161 10.45 29.56 23.61
CA ALA A 161 9.13 29.18 23.10
C ALA A 161 9.25 28.23 21.90
N SER A 162 8.26 27.34 21.73
CA SER A 162 8.13 26.47 20.56
C SER A 162 8.06 27.32 19.28
N LYS A 163 9.02 27.15 18.37
CA LYS A 163 9.08 27.95 17.13
C LYS A 163 8.02 27.56 16.10
N GLY A 164 7.39 26.38 16.25
CA GLY A 164 6.60 25.78 15.18
C GLY A 164 7.47 25.43 13.97
N LEU A 165 6.85 24.93 12.90
CA LEU A 165 7.52 24.62 11.64
C LEU A 165 7.28 25.78 10.66
N GLU A 166 8.20 26.75 10.58
CA GLU A 166 8.00 27.98 9.78
C GLU A 166 8.31 27.84 8.29
N GLU A 167 9.01 26.79 7.84
CA GLU A 167 9.65 26.82 6.51
C GLU A 167 9.41 25.58 5.64
N HIS A 168 8.71 24.56 6.14
CA HIS A 168 8.60 23.28 5.43
C HIS A 168 7.16 22.91 5.10
N ARG A 169 6.83 22.92 3.80
CA ARG A 169 5.66 22.19 3.28
C ARG A 169 6.03 20.71 3.24
N ALA A 170 5.38 19.89 4.06
CA ALA A 170 5.53 18.43 4.03
C ALA A 170 4.74 17.85 2.85
N ARG A 171 5.27 17.96 1.62
CA ARG A 171 4.60 17.50 0.38
C ARG A 171 4.52 15.97 0.27
N GLU A 172 5.33 15.26 1.04
CA GLU A 172 5.39 13.79 1.05
C GLU A 172 4.59 13.16 2.21
N ILE A 173 3.88 13.98 2.99
CA ILE A 173 3.03 13.52 4.10
C ILE A 173 1.58 13.89 3.78
N PHE A 174 0.69 12.90 3.87
CA PHE A 174 -0.74 13.13 3.73
C PHE A 174 -1.33 13.60 5.07
N GLN A 175 -2.11 14.69 5.02
CA GLN A 175 -2.75 15.26 6.21
C GLN A 175 -4.18 14.76 6.34
N ALA A 176 -4.62 14.50 7.57
CA ALA A 176 -5.99 14.12 7.89
C ALA A 176 -6.49 14.89 9.13
N LEU A 177 -7.75 15.29 9.11
CA LEU A 177 -8.45 15.93 10.23
C LEU A 177 -9.25 14.91 11.01
N TRP A 178 -9.14 14.96 12.34
CA TRP A 178 -9.92 14.18 13.29
C TRP A 178 -11.01 15.06 13.89
N ILE A 179 -12.20 15.02 13.29
CA ILE A 179 -13.26 16.01 13.50
C ILE A 179 -14.33 15.42 14.42
N ASN A 180 -14.72 16.15 15.46
CA ASN A 180 -15.83 15.78 16.32
C ASN A 180 -17.15 16.41 15.85
N ASP A 181 -18.27 15.81 16.25
CA ASP A 181 -19.62 16.21 15.88
C ASP A 181 -19.89 17.67 16.33
N LEU A 182 -19.39 18.06 17.52
CA LEU A 182 -19.51 19.43 18.04
C LEU A 182 -18.90 20.49 17.12
N PHE A 183 -17.80 20.21 16.41
CA PHE A 183 -17.27 21.16 15.43
C PHE A 183 -18.24 21.35 14.27
N MET A 184 -18.83 20.25 13.77
CA MET A 184 -19.79 20.30 12.67
C MET A 184 -21.08 21.01 13.07
N GLU A 185 -21.59 20.78 14.28
CA GLU A 185 -22.74 21.50 14.84
C GLU A 185 -22.48 23.02 14.88
N ARG A 186 -21.29 23.44 15.30
CA ARG A 186 -20.92 24.86 15.33
C ARG A 186 -20.76 25.47 13.93
N VAL A 187 -20.31 24.70 12.94
CA VAL A 187 -20.28 25.14 11.54
C VAL A 187 -21.69 25.36 11.01
N GLU A 188 -22.61 24.43 11.29
CA GLU A 188 -24.02 24.50 10.88
C GLU A 188 -24.73 25.71 11.49
N ASN A 189 -24.56 25.92 12.80
CA ASN A 189 -25.18 27.02 13.54
C ASN A 189 -24.52 28.39 13.30
N GLY A 190 -23.33 28.42 12.69
CA GLY A 190 -22.56 29.65 12.49
C GLY A 190 -21.85 30.17 13.74
N ASP A 191 -21.60 29.29 14.70
CA ASP A 191 -20.98 29.60 15.98
C ASP A 191 -19.45 29.81 15.87
N GLU A 192 -18.86 30.25 16.99
CA GLU A 192 -17.42 30.36 17.15
C GLU A 192 -16.76 29.05 17.58
N TRP A 193 -15.52 28.83 17.16
CA TRP A 193 -14.68 27.70 17.51
C TRP A 193 -13.43 28.17 18.25
N SER A 194 -13.07 27.48 19.34
CA SER A 194 -11.88 27.76 20.13
C SER A 194 -10.74 26.81 19.75
N LEU A 195 -9.58 27.37 19.40
CA LEU A 195 -8.33 26.64 19.19
C LEU A 195 -7.53 26.60 20.50
N PHE A 196 -7.03 25.43 20.86
CA PHE A 196 -6.31 25.17 22.11
C PHE A 196 -4.90 24.66 21.84
N ASP A 197 -3.97 24.97 22.73
CA ASP A 197 -2.68 24.30 22.81
C ASP A 197 -2.78 23.09 23.76
N PRO A 198 -2.47 21.87 23.31
CA PRO A 198 -2.58 20.67 24.15
C PRO A 198 -1.72 20.72 25.41
N ASN A 199 -0.64 21.53 25.43
CA ASN A 199 0.25 21.64 26.58
C ASN A 199 -0.27 22.58 27.69
N THR A 200 -1.07 23.59 27.35
CA THR A 200 -1.69 24.51 28.34
C THR A 200 -3.08 24.06 28.76
N ALA A 201 -3.65 23.08 28.07
CA ALA A 201 -5.00 22.57 28.33
C ALA A 201 -5.07 21.11 28.82
N PRO A 202 -4.37 20.69 29.88
CA PRO A 202 -4.86 19.57 30.68
C PRO A 202 -6.09 20.06 31.47
N GLY A 203 -7.27 20.06 30.84
CA GLY A 203 -8.52 20.55 31.43
C GLY A 203 -9.09 21.86 30.84
N LEU A 204 -8.73 22.23 29.60
CA LEU A 204 -9.37 23.31 28.82
C LEU A 204 -9.37 24.70 29.48
N ASP A 205 -8.23 25.29 29.87
CA ASP A 205 -8.22 26.74 30.06
C ASP A 205 -6.92 27.50 29.74
N GLU A 206 -7.11 28.76 29.35
CA GLU A 206 -6.17 29.90 29.33
C GLU A 206 -5.32 30.26 28.07
N SER A 207 -5.26 29.48 26.99
CA SER A 207 -4.71 30.00 25.70
C SER A 207 -5.61 29.69 24.51
N ARG A 208 -6.73 30.41 24.43
CA ARG A 208 -7.79 30.18 23.44
C ARG A 208 -7.70 31.21 22.30
N LYS A 209 -7.47 30.75 21.07
CA LYS A 209 -7.73 31.58 19.88
C LYS A 209 -9.13 31.25 19.37
N ILE A 210 -10.03 32.22 19.45
CA ILE A 210 -11.41 32.07 18.99
C ILE A 210 -11.48 32.50 17.51
N VAL A 211 -12.14 31.69 16.69
CA VAL A 211 -12.36 31.92 15.25
C VAL A 211 -13.78 31.53 14.89
N SER A 212 -14.35 32.10 13.83
CA SER A 212 -15.63 31.58 13.29
C SER A 212 -15.43 30.14 12.79
N ALA A 213 -16.31 29.22 13.22
CA ALA A 213 -16.26 27.83 12.78
C ALA A 213 -16.41 27.72 11.26
N GLN A 214 -17.31 28.52 10.65
CA GLN A 214 -17.51 28.57 9.21
C GLN A 214 -16.30 29.11 8.45
N SER A 215 -15.58 30.09 8.99
CA SER A 215 -14.35 30.58 8.37
C SER A 215 -13.26 29.52 8.38
N LEU A 216 -13.12 28.75 9.47
CA LEU A 216 -12.19 27.62 9.55
C LEU A 216 -12.60 26.50 8.57
N TRP A 217 -13.89 26.20 8.48
CA TRP A 217 -14.44 25.21 7.54
C TRP A 217 -14.17 25.59 6.09
N LYS A 218 -14.38 26.85 5.71
CA LYS A 218 -14.05 27.35 4.37
C LYS A 218 -12.56 27.16 4.05
N ALA A 219 -11.67 27.44 5.01
CA ALA A 219 -10.23 27.22 4.81
C ALA A 219 -9.88 25.73 4.59
N ILE A 220 -10.55 24.83 5.31
CA ILE A 220 -10.40 23.37 5.12
C ILE A 220 -10.83 22.97 3.71
N ILE A 221 -12.01 23.42 3.27
CA ILE A 221 -12.53 23.12 1.92
C ILE A 221 -11.61 23.69 0.84
N SER A 222 -11.17 24.94 0.97
CA SER A 222 -10.23 25.54 0.01
C SER A 222 -8.96 24.70 -0.12
N SER A 223 -8.38 24.24 1.00
CA SER A 223 -7.22 23.35 0.98
C SER A 223 -7.50 22.03 0.25
N GLN A 224 -8.68 21.43 0.48
CA GLN A 224 -9.09 20.20 -0.22
C GLN A 224 -9.27 20.41 -1.72
N ILE A 225 -9.83 21.54 -2.14
CA ILE A 225 -9.98 21.88 -3.56
C ILE A 225 -8.60 22.08 -4.21
N GLU A 226 -7.66 22.74 -3.52
CA GLU A 226 -6.33 23.03 -4.06
C GLU A 226 -5.40 21.81 -4.07
N THR A 227 -5.47 20.95 -3.04
CA THR A 227 -4.45 19.91 -2.78
C THR A 227 -5.00 18.49 -2.67
N GLY A 228 -6.32 18.33 -2.64
CA GLY A 228 -6.97 17.04 -2.34
C GLY A 228 -6.89 16.63 -0.87
N THR A 229 -6.33 17.47 0.00
CA THR A 229 -6.09 17.21 1.44
C THR A 229 -6.44 18.45 2.28
N PRO A 230 -6.77 18.31 3.58
CA PRO A 230 -6.69 17.10 4.40
C PRO A 230 -7.84 16.12 4.18
N TYR A 231 -7.59 14.84 4.45
CA TYR A 231 -8.64 13.83 4.57
C TYR A 231 -9.52 14.10 5.79
N MET A 232 -10.75 13.60 5.80
CA MET A 232 -11.73 13.86 6.85
C MET A 232 -12.08 12.57 7.57
N VAL A 233 -11.88 12.53 8.88
CA VAL A 233 -12.30 11.39 9.69
C VAL A 233 -13.11 11.90 10.88
N TYR A 234 -14.35 11.42 10.97
CA TYR A 234 -15.28 11.81 12.03
C TYR A 234 -15.03 10.97 13.27
N LYS A 235 -14.42 11.59 14.28
CA LYS A 235 -14.05 11.00 15.56
C LYS A 235 -15.20 10.24 16.18
N ASP A 236 -16.32 10.91 16.39
CA ASP A 236 -17.42 10.36 17.20
C ASP A 236 -18.12 9.22 16.45
N SER A 237 -18.15 9.26 15.11
CA SER A 237 -18.63 8.15 14.28
C SER A 237 -17.68 6.95 14.31
N ALA A 238 -16.36 7.19 14.21
CA ALA A 238 -15.35 6.14 14.30
C ALA A 238 -15.37 5.45 15.68
N ASN A 239 -15.60 6.21 16.75
CA ASN A 239 -15.69 5.71 18.12
C ASN A 239 -16.98 4.93 18.38
N ARG A 240 -18.09 5.27 17.71
CA ARG A 240 -19.39 4.57 17.85
C ARG A 240 -19.41 3.19 17.20
N ILE A 241 -18.62 2.96 16.14
CA ILE A 241 -18.63 1.73 15.34
C ILE A 241 -17.62 0.69 15.87
N ASP A 242 -16.69 1.09 16.74
CA ASP A 242 -15.72 0.14 17.30
C ASP A 242 -16.45 -0.93 18.13
N THR A 243 -16.40 -2.17 17.64
CA THR A 243 -17.03 -3.36 18.22
C THR A 243 -16.06 -4.15 19.09
N THR A 244 -14.81 -3.69 19.23
CA THR A 244 -13.91 -4.26 20.23
C THR A 244 -14.38 -3.86 21.63
N VAL A 245 -14.32 -4.81 22.56
CA VAL A 245 -14.80 -4.70 23.95
C VAL A 245 -13.98 -3.65 24.72
N TYR A 246 -14.16 -2.38 24.40
CA TYR A 246 -13.53 -1.27 25.11
C TYR A 246 -14.56 -0.17 25.35
N PRO A 247 -14.60 0.41 26.56
CA PRO A 247 -15.56 1.47 26.88
C PRO A 247 -15.42 2.63 25.89
N LEU A 248 -16.58 3.11 25.41
CA LEU A 248 -16.81 4.14 24.38
C LEU A 248 -16.01 5.45 24.53
N ASP A 249 -15.39 5.67 25.68
CA ASP A 249 -14.71 6.91 26.03
C ASP A 249 -13.34 7.08 25.32
N ASN A 250 -12.82 6.08 24.61
CA ASN A 250 -11.37 5.98 24.35
C ASN A 250 -10.91 5.58 22.94
N CYS A 251 -11.62 5.95 21.87
CA CYS A 251 -11.04 5.88 20.52
C CYS A 251 -10.50 7.27 20.10
N GLN A 252 -9.18 7.36 19.90
CA GLN A 252 -8.47 8.64 19.67
C GLN A 252 -7.67 8.65 18.35
N LYS A 253 -7.67 7.55 17.58
CA LYS A 253 -6.73 7.31 16.47
C LYS A 253 -7.38 6.56 15.29
N SER A 254 -6.75 6.65 14.12
CA SER A 254 -7.07 5.96 12.85
C SER A 254 -5.80 5.73 12.01
N ASN A 255 -5.80 4.81 11.05
CA ASN A 255 -4.63 4.52 10.22
C ASN A 255 -4.54 5.42 8.96
N LEU A 256 -3.53 5.19 8.12
CA LEU A 256 -3.30 5.95 6.87
C LEU A 256 -4.48 5.84 5.87
N ASP A 257 -5.24 4.74 5.93
CA ASP A 257 -6.45 4.50 5.13
C ASP A 257 -7.75 4.86 5.87
N HIS A 258 -7.67 5.60 6.97
CA HIS A 258 -8.81 6.13 7.73
C HIS A 258 -9.74 5.07 8.35
N ARG A 259 -9.24 3.87 8.62
CA ARG A 259 -9.98 2.86 9.41
C ARG A 259 -9.84 3.15 10.91
N PRO A 260 -10.91 2.98 11.73
CA PRO A 260 -10.84 3.19 13.17
C PRO A 260 -9.86 2.22 13.84
N VAL A 261 -9.09 2.69 14.83
CA VAL A 261 -8.16 1.84 15.60
C VAL A 261 -8.22 2.24 17.09
N GLY A 262 -8.56 1.29 17.98
CA GLY A 262 -8.63 1.53 19.43
C GLY A 262 -7.29 1.83 20.12
N LEU A 263 -7.30 2.28 21.39
CA LEU A 263 -6.12 2.82 22.12
C LEU A 263 -5.00 1.80 22.50
N ASP A 264 -3.81 2.39 22.72
CA ASP A 264 -2.63 1.97 23.53
C ASP A 264 -1.52 1.01 23.08
N GLN A 265 -1.43 0.61 21.81
CA GLN A 265 -0.20 -0.04 21.31
C GLN A 265 0.13 0.45 19.88
N PHE A 266 1.40 0.31 19.46
CA PHE A 266 1.72 0.30 18.03
C PHE A 266 0.88 -0.82 17.40
N LYS A 267 -0.24 -0.46 16.77
CA LYS A 267 -1.15 -1.44 16.17
C LYS A 267 -0.74 -1.66 14.73
N LEU A 268 -0.07 -2.79 14.49
CA LEU A 268 0.04 -3.38 13.17
C LEU A 268 -1.34 -3.89 12.77
N LEU A 269 -1.91 -3.29 11.72
CA LEU A 269 -3.15 -3.79 11.15
C LEU A 269 -2.78 -4.79 10.05
N GLY A 270 -3.00 -6.08 10.31
CA GLY A 270 -2.98 -7.11 9.27
C GLY A 270 -4.15 -6.87 8.32
N LEU A 271 -3.89 -6.19 7.20
CA LEU A 271 -4.88 -5.96 6.16
C LEU A 271 -4.71 -7.01 5.06
N ASP A 272 -5.75 -7.79 4.84
CA ASP A 272 -5.90 -8.60 3.64
C ASP A 272 -7.21 -8.22 2.94
N SER A 273 -7.19 -8.18 1.61
CA SER A 273 -8.32 -7.73 0.79
C SER A 273 -8.73 -8.81 -0.19
N THR A 274 -10.00 -9.21 -0.16
CA THR A 274 -10.56 -10.14 -1.14
C THR A 274 -10.79 -9.42 -2.47
N LYS A 275 -10.08 -9.82 -3.54
CA LYS A 275 -10.32 -9.30 -4.90
C LYS A 275 -11.68 -9.80 -5.44
N GLY A 276 -12.74 -9.00 -5.29
CA GLY A 276 -14.11 -9.33 -5.69
C GLY A 276 -14.32 -9.68 -7.18
N ARG A 277 -13.37 -9.37 -8.07
CA ARG A 277 -13.46 -9.60 -9.53
C ARG A 277 -13.46 -11.07 -9.95
N TYR A 278 -12.99 -12.00 -9.10
CA TYR A 278 -12.91 -13.42 -9.43
C TYR A 278 -14.17 -14.22 -9.05
N PHE A 279 -15.17 -13.60 -8.42
CA PHE A 279 -16.37 -14.25 -7.91
C PHE A 279 -17.54 -14.09 -8.88
N LYS A 280 -17.58 -14.89 -9.96
CA LYS A 280 -18.65 -14.83 -10.97
C LYS A 280 -19.93 -15.59 -10.59
N VAL A 281 -19.91 -16.45 -9.57
CA VAL A 281 -21.07 -17.19 -9.08
C VAL A 281 -21.06 -17.19 -7.55
N TRP A 282 -22.10 -16.62 -6.95
CA TRP A 282 -22.32 -16.67 -5.52
C TRP A 282 -22.58 -18.12 -5.09
N CYS A 283 -21.62 -18.73 -4.39
CA CYS A 283 -21.91 -19.81 -3.46
C CYS A 283 -21.50 -19.32 -2.09
N GLN A 284 -22.48 -19.08 -1.21
CA GLN A 284 -22.26 -18.55 0.14
C GLN A 284 -21.20 -19.36 0.91
N LYS A 285 -21.15 -20.67 0.68
CA LYS A 285 -20.14 -21.58 1.27
C LYS A 285 -18.70 -21.25 0.87
N PHE A 286 -18.46 -20.86 -0.39
CA PHE A 286 -17.12 -20.51 -0.86
C PHE A 286 -16.63 -19.21 -0.23
N LEU A 287 -17.49 -18.18 -0.16
CA LEU A 287 -17.16 -16.91 0.47
C LEU A 287 -16.91 -17.09 1.98
N THR A 288 -17.72 -17.89 2.68
CA THR A 288 -17.49 -18.23 4.09
C THR A 288 -16.15 -18.92 4.30
N SER A 289 -15.75 -19.82 3.39
CA SER A 289 -14.49 -20.55 3.52
C SER A 289 -13.26 -19.64 3.32
N VAL A 290 -13.33 -18.71 2.37
CA VAL A 290 -12.27 -17.71 2.13
C VAL A 290 -12.17 -16.74 3.31
N LEU A 291 -13.30 -16.23 3.81
CA LEU A 291 -13.32 -15.35 4.99
C LEU A 291 -12.79 -16.06 6.23
N TYR A 292 -13.15 -17.33 6.43
CA TYR A 292 -12.66 -18.14 7.53
C TYR A 292 -11.13 -18.33 7.46
N ALA A 293 -10.58 -18.63 6.29
CA ALA A 293 -9.14 -18.73 6.09
C ALA A 293 -8.41 -17.40 6.36
N HIS A 294 -8.96 -16.27 5.90
CA HIS A 294 -8.42 -14.94 6.17
C HIS A 294 -8.44 -14.60 7.67
N CYS A 295 -9.54 -14.92 8.36
CA CYS A 295 -9.64 -14.70 9.81
C CYS A 295 -8.60 -15.51 10.57
N ILE A 296 -8.42 -16.81 10.26
CA ILE A 296 -7.38 -17.64 10.88
C ILE A 296 -6.00 -17.06 10.63
N TYR A 297 -5.70 -16.69 9.38
CA TYR A 297 -4.41 -16.13 9.00
C TYR A 297 -4.10 -14.83 9.76
N ILE A 298 -5.05 -13.89 9.79
CA ILE A 298 -4.89 -12.64 10.53
C ILE A 298 -4.71 -12.93 12.01
N THR A 299 -5.55 -13.75 12.63
CA THR A 299 -5.44 -14.08 14.07
C THR A 299 -4.09 -14.71 14.42
N ASN A 300 -3.59 -15.64 13.61
CA ASN A 300 -2.27 -16.27 13.86
C ASN A 300 -1.10 -15.28 13.71
N LEU A 301 -1.22 -14.26 12.86
CA LEU A 301 -0.21 -13.19 12.76
C LEU A 301 -0.12 -12.32 14.03
N TRP A 302 -1.18 -12.27 14.84
CA TRP A 302 -1.18 -11.54 16.12
C TRP A 302 -0.55 -12.35 17.28
N GLU A 303 -0.40 -13.67 17.11
CA GLU A 303 0.18 -14.57 18.14
C GLU A 303 1.71 -14.72 18.01
N LEU A 304 2.32 -14.21 16.93
CA LEU A 304 3.78 -14.15 16.68
C LEU A 304 4.41 -12.88 17.25
#